data_AF-A0A667WJQ1-F1
#
_entry.id   AF-A0A667WJQ1-F1
#
_cell.length_a   1.000
_cell.length_b   1.000
_cell.length_c   1.000
_cell.angle_alpha   90.00
_cell.angle_beta   90.00
_cell.angle_gamma   90.00
#
_symmetry.space_group_name_H-M   'P 1'
#
loop_
_entity.id
_entity.type
_entity.pdbx_description
1 polymer ?
#
loop_
_entity_poly.entity_id
_entity_poly.type
_entity_poly.pdbx_seq_one_letter_code
_entity_poly.pdbx_strand_id
1 'polypeptide(L)' 'MILAAVLTATMSDKPDLDEVTKFDKSKLKKTETQEKNPLPTKETIEQEKAAS' A
#
# COMPACT_ATOMS: atom_id res chain seq x y z
N MET A 1 -2.53 3.46 -46.99
CA MET A 1 -2.54 2.49 -45.88
C MET A 1 -1.62 2.87 -44.71
N ILE A 2 -0.59 3.71 -44.90
CA ILE A 2 0.34 4.09 -43.81
C ILE A 2 -0.29 5.07 -42.79
N LEU A 3 -1.29 5.87 -43.17
CA LEU A 3 -1.89 6.87 -42.27
C LEU A 3 -2.88 6.28 -41.24
N ALA A 4 -3.42 5.08 -41.46
CA ALA A 4 -4.36 4.45 -40.52
C ALA A 4 -3.66 3.76 -39.33
N ALA A 5 -2.37 3.43 -39.45
CA ALA A 5 -1.62 2.69 -38.44
C ALA A 5 -1.09 3.56 -37.29
N VAL A 6 -1.01 4.89 -37.46
CA VAL A 6 -0.47 5.81 -36.44
C VAL A 6 -1.50 6.16 -35.37
N LEU A 7 -2.81 6.06 -35.67
CA LEU A 7 -3.87 6.41 -34.73
C LEU A 7 -4.12 5.32 -33.66
N THR A 8 -3.67 4.08 -33.89
CA THR A 8 -3.90 2.96 -32.97
C THR A 8 -2.81 2.80 -31.88
N ALA A 9 -1.84 3.70 -31.81
CA ALA A 9 -0.66 3.55 -30.93
C ALA A 9 -0.75 4.24 -29.55
N THR A 10 -1.93 4.68 -29.08
CA THR A 10 -2.04 5.47 -27.83
C THR A 10 -3.07 4.96 -26.81
N MET A 11 -3.15 3.65 -26.53
CA MET A 11 -4.05 3.11 -25.49
C MET A 11 -3.50 1.90 -24.71
N SER A 12 -2.18 1.65 -24.63
CA SER A 12 -1.69 0.33 -24.16
C SER A 12 -0.76 0.28 -22.95
N ASP A 13 -0.48 1.39 -22.24
CA ASP A 13 0.47 1.36 -21.11
C ASP A 13 -0.03 2.05 -19.82
N LYS A 14 -1.35 2.15 -19.61
CA LYS A 14 -1.90 2.56 -18.30
C LYS A 14 -2.82 1.48 -17.75
N PRO A 15 -2.62 1.06 -16.49
CA PRO A 15 -3.51 0.10 -15.86
C PRO A 15 -4.93 0.67 -15.82
N ASP A 16 -5.91 -0.21 -16.02
CA ASP A 16 -7.33 0.12 -15.97
C ASP A 16 -7.69 0.64 -14.56
N LEU A 17 -7.91 1.94 -14.44
CA LEU A 17 -8.22 2.59 -13.15
C LEU A 17 -9.66 2.36 -12.70
N ASP A 18 -10.53 1.91 -13.61
CA ASP A 18 -11.94 1.65 -13.30
C ASP A 18 -12.08 0.57 -12.22
N GLU A 19 -11.23 -0.45 -12.25
CA GLU A 19 -11.23 -1.52 -11.25
C GLU A 19 -10.92 -0.98 -9.85
N VAL A 20 -9.94 -0.08 -9.73
CA VAL A 20 -9.58 0.56 -8.45
C VAL A 20 -10.76 1.37 -7.88
N THR A 21 -11.53 2.05 -8.75
CA THR A 21 -12.68 2.86 -8.31
C THR A 21 -13.89 2.02 -7.90
N LYS A 22 -14.11 0.86 -8.56
CA LYS A 22 -15.30 0.02 -8.40
C LYS A 22 -15.07 -1.18 -7.47
N PHE A 23 -13.84 -1.39 -7.00
CA PHE A 23 -13.51 -2.55 -6.18
C PHE A 23 -14.30 -2.58 -4.86
N ASP A 24 -14.96 -3.69 -4.60
CA ASP A 24 -15.71 -3.93 -3.37
C ASP A 24 -14.78 -4.35 -2.22
N LYS A 25 -14.63 -3.48 -1.22
CA LYS A 25 -13.82 -3.70 -0.02
C LYS A 25 -14.25 -4.92 0.81
N SER A 26 -15.49 -5.40 0.66
CA SER A 26 -15.97 -6.60 1.36
C SER A 26 -15.25 -7.87 0.92
N LYS A 27 -14.71 -7.88 -0.31
CA LYS A 27 -13.95 -9.00 -0.89
C LYS A 27 -12.52 -9.11 -0.33
N LEU A 28 -12.07 -8.15 0.48
CA LEU A 28 -10.79 -8.22 1.16
C LEU A 28 -10.82 -9.27 2.27
N LYS A 29 -9.79 -10.11 2.34
CA LYS A 29 -9.60 -11.05 3.44
C LYS A 29 -9.48 -10.27 4.75
N LYS A 30 -10.16 -10.73 5.80
CA LYS A 30 -9.96 -10.21 7.14
C LYS A 30 -8.55 -10.60 7.59
N THR A 31 -7.81 -9.61 8.05
CA THR A 31 -6.48 -9.81 8.64
C THR A 31 -6.43 -9.02 9.93
N GLU A 32 -5.85 -9.62 10.96
CA GLU A 32 -5.51 -8.94 12.20
C GLU A 32 -4.17 -8.23 12.00
N THR A 33 -4.14 -6.91 12.18
CA THR A 33 -2.90 -6.13 12.11
C THR A 33 -2.29 -6.04 13.50
N GLN A 34 -1.08 -6.59 13.67
CA GLN A 34 -0.32 -6.41 14.89
C GLN A 34 0.47 -5.10 14.83
N GLU A 35 0.08 -4.12 15.63
CA GLU A 35 0.85 -2.90 15.82
C GLU A 35 2.06 -3.19 16.71
N LYS A 36 3.27 -3.04 16.15
CA LYS A 36 4.54 -3.35 16.84
C LYS A 36 5.22 -2.10 17.38
N ASN A 37 4.45 -1.14 17.87
CA ASN A 37 4.95 0.10 18.47
C ASN A 37 4.57 0.22 19.96
N PRO A 38 4.95 -0.75 20.83
CA PRO A 38 4.74 -0.60 22.25
C PRO A 38 5.64 0.51 22.81
N LEU A 39 5.10 1.34 23.70
CA LEU A 39 5.93 2.26 24.49
C LEU A 39 6.89 1.46 25.37
N PRO A 40 8.12 1.95 25.60
CA PRO A 40 9.04 1.32 26.54
C PRO A 40 8.43 1.26 27.95
N THR A 41 8.75 0.22 28.70
CA THR A 41 8.30 0.09 30.09
C THR A 41 9.13 0.99 31.01
N LYS A 42 8.63 1.25 32.22
CA LYS A 42 9.39 2.00 33.24
C LYS A 42 10.75 1.37 33.51
N GLU A 43 10.82 0.03 33.54
CA GLU A 43 12.05 -0.71 33.74
C GLU A 43 13.06 -0.46 32.60
N THR A 44 12.62 -0.54 31.34
CA THR A 44 13.49 -0.25 30.18
C THR A 44 14.03 1.18 30.23
N ILE A 45 13.18 2.15 30.60
CA ILE A 45 13.57 3.56 30.71
C ILE A 45 14.61 3.74 31.84
N GLU A 46 14.42 3.08 32.98
CA GLU A 46 15.37 3.16 34.10
C GLU A 46 16.71 2.50 33.77
N GLN A 47 16.69 1.36 33.08
CA GLN A 47 17.89 0.67 32.60
C GLN A 47 18.69 1.54 31.63
N GLU A 48 18.04 2.14 30.63
CA GLU A 48 18.71 3.06 29.69
C GLU A 48 19.25 4.31 30.39
N LYS A 49 18.49 4.88 31.33
CA LYS A 49 18.91 6.04 32.12
C LYS A 49 20.12 5.75 33.02
N ALA A 50 20.24 4.54 33.56
CA ALA A 50 21.35 4.12 34.40
C ALA A 50 22.58 3.66 33.61
N ALA A 51 22.38 3.24 32.36
CA ALA A 51 23.45 2.89 31.42
C ALA A 51 24.05 4.11 30.70
N SER A 52 23.51 5.31 30.94
CA SER A 52 23.97 6.58 30.38
C SER A 52 24.86 7.39 31.32
#